data_AF-A0A963PHV8-F1
#
_entry.id   AF-A0A963PHV8-F1
#
_cell.length_a   1.000
_cell.length_b   1.000
_cell.length_c   1.000
_cell.angle_alpha   90.00
_cell.angle_beta   90.00
_cell.angle_gamma   90.00
#
_symmetry.space_group_name_H-M   'P 1'
#
loop_
_entity.id
_entity.type
_entity.pdbx_description
1 polymer ?
#
loop_
_entity_poly.entity_id
_entity_poly.type
_entity_poly.pdbx_seq_one_letter_code
_entity_poly.pdbx_strand_id
1 'polypeptide(L)'
;MSTLQLSLAIVGGLVLAGVVAYNAWVTRRSAPRLASGEPDADKQSPMDAPDTVPAPSSSRDSAGEIPEDERIEPVLEDVPMEAVSVREEARPVPSVAVTLNHVVAAPDKRPGLDVLIDAIAPLQLDGPVSGEAVIAALPGTRRVGSKPFAVEGLVEEGGDWESPRPGQRYQSLQVGVQLAN
;
A
#
# COMPACT_ATOMS: atom_id res chain seq x y z
N MET A 1 53.04 -3.72 -16.25
CA MET A 1 51.61 -4.07 -16.25
C MET A 1 51.39 -5.10 -17.35
N SER A 2 50.90 -6.30 -17.02
CA SER A 2 50.75 -7.36 -18.03
C SER A 2 49.60 -7.04 -18.99
N THR A 3 49.68 -7.52 -20.23
CA THR A 3 48.60 -7.39 -21.23
C THR A 3 47.27 -7.97 -20.74
N LEU A 4 47.32 -9.02 -19.91
CA LEU A 4 46.17 -9.64 -19.25
C LEU A 4 45.52 -8.71 -18.22
N GLN A 5 46.32 -8.01 -17.41
CA GLN A 5 45.80 -7.02 -16.46
C GLN A 5 45.12 -5.86 -17.19
N LEU A 6 45.71 -5.39 -18.29
CA LEU A 6 45.14 -4.31 -19.09
C LEU A 6 43.83 -4.74 -19.77
N SER A 7 43.77 -5.92 -20.38
CA SER A 7 42.55 -6.41 -21.02
C SER A 7 41.44 -6.66 -19.99
N LEU A 8 41.76 -7.24 -18.84
CA LEU A 8 40.79 -7.46 -17.77
C LEU A 8 40.25 -6.14 -17.21
N ALA A 9 41.12 -5.14 -17.02
CA ALA A 9 40.72 -3.80 -16.58
C ALA A 9 39.77 -3.13 -17.60
N ILE A 10 40.07 -3.25 -18.90
CA ILE A 10 39.22 -2.70 -19.96
C ILE A 10 37.85 -3.40 -19.98
N VAL A 11 37.83 -4.73 -19.98
CA VAL A 11 36.58 -5.51 -19.99
C VAL A 11 35.75 -5.21 -18.73
N GLY A 12 36.39 -5.18 -17.55
CA GLY A 12 35.72 -4.83 -16.30
C GLY A 12 35.12 -3.42 -16.34
N GLY A 13 35.88 -2.44 -16.88
CA GLY A 13 35.40 -1.08 -17.07
C GLY A 13 34.19 -0.98 -18.01
N LEU A 14 34.21 -1.72 -19.12
CA LEU A 14 33.09 -1.77 -20.06
C LEU A 14 31.83 -2.39 -19.44
N VAL A 15 32.00 -3.48 -18.67
CA VAL A 15 30.88 -4.11 -17.94
C VAL A 15 30.29 -3.15 -16.93
N LEU A 16 31.13 -2.48 -16.12
CA LEU A 16 30.66 -1.52 -15.11
C LEU A 16 29.93 -0.34 -15.75
N ALA A 17 30.47 0.22 -16.84
CA ALA A 17 29.82 1.27 -17.60
C ALA A 17 28.46 0.80 -18.17
N GLY A 18 28.38 -0.43 -18.68
CA GLY A 18 27.14 -1.03 -19.16
C GLY A 18 26.09 -1.18 -18.05
N VAL A 19 26.47 -1.66 -16.87
CA VAL A 19 25.56 -1.79 -15.71
C VAL A 19 25.05 -0.42 -15.26
N VAL A 20 25.91 0.58 -15.15
CA VAL A 20 25.53 1.95 -14.76
C VAL A 20 24.59 2.56 -15.80
N ALA A 21 24.91 2.45 -17.09
CA ALA A 21 24.06 2.96 -18.16
C ALA A 21 22.70 2.27 -18.19
N TYR A 22 22.67 0.95 -18.02
CA TYR A 22 21.43 0.18 -17.96
C TYR A 22 20.59 0.58 -16.74
N ASN A 23 21.20 0.67 -15.55
CA ASN A 23 20.50 1.07 -14.34
C ASN A 23 19.96 2.50 -14.44
N ALA A 24 20.75 3.45 -14.94
CA ALA A 24 20.33 4.83 -15.18
C ALA A 24 19.21 4.93 -16.22
N TRP A 25 19.23 4.08 -17.24
CA TRP A 25 18.17 4.01 -18.23
C TRP A 25 16.86 3.45 -17.65
N VAL A 26 16.95 2.36 -16.89
CA VAL A 26 15.79 1.75 -16.21
C VAL A 26 15.17 2.74 -15.23
N THR A 27 15.97 3.42 -14.41
CA THR A 27 15.48 4.44 -13.47
C THR A 27 14.84 5.62 -14.19
N ARG A 28 15.48 6.17 -15.24
CA ARG A 28 14.90 7.27 -16.03
C ARG A 28 13.59 6.89 -16.73
N ARG A 29 13.48 5.65 -17.22
CA ARG A 29 12.24 5.15 -17.83
C ARG A 29 11.11 4.96 -16.81
N SER A 30 11.48 4.80 -15.54
CA SER A 30 10.56 4.58 -14.42
C SER A 30 10.25 5.86 -13.63
N ALA A 31 10.82 7.01 -14.02
CA ALA A 31 10.63 8.27 -13.30
C ALA A 31 9.18 8.78 -13.46
N PRO A 32 8.45 9.03 -12.36
CA PRO A 32 7.11 9.61 -12.39
C PRO A 32 7.14 11.00 -13.00
N ARG A 33 6.14 11.34 -13.81
CA ARG A 33 5.98 12.68 -14.38
C ARG A 33 5.60 13.63 -13.24
N LEU A 34 6.61 14.29 -12.68
CA LEU A 34 6.43 15.37 -11.71
C LEU A 34 5.56 16.44 -12.37
N ALA A 35 4.44 16.79 -11.73
CA ALA A 35 3.68 17.96 -12.11
C ALA A 35 4.59 19.18 -11.91
N SER A 36 4.93 19.85 -13.01
CA SER A 36 5.57 21.15 -12.97
C SER A 36 4.61 22.10 -12.25
N GLY A 37 4.91 22.43 -10.99
CA GLY A 37 4.28 23.55 -10.32
C GLY A 37 4.70 24.81 -11.06
N GLU A 38 3.76 25.44 -11.75
CA GLU A 38 3.91 26.78 -12.31
C GLU A 38 3.66 27.78 -11.17
N PRO A 39 4.68 28.54 -10.71
CA PRO A 39 4.46 29.62 -9.78
C PRO A 39 4.48 30.92 -10.57
N ASP A 40 3.34 31.28 -11.17
CA ASP A 40 3.08 32.68 -11.52
C ASP A 40 1.90 33.19 -10.68
N ALA A 41 2.26 33.42 -9.42
CA ALA A 41 1.60 34.36 -8.56
C ALA A 41 1.88 35.78 -9.09
N ASP A 42 1.12 36.22 -10.10
CA ASP A 42 1.00 37.67 -10.36
C ASP A 42 -0.31 38.03 -11.05
N LYS A 43 -1.40 38.10 -10.26
CA LYS A 43 -2.52 39.02 -10.51
C LYS A 43 -3.05 39.53 -9.19
N GLN A 44 -2.28 40.43 -8.59
CA GLN A 44 -2.76 41.32 -7.54
C GLN A 44 -2.96 42.71 -8.15
N SER A 45 -4.21 43.18 -8.14
CA SER A 45 -4.65 44.57 -7.95
C SER A 45 -6.06 44.78 -8.55
N PRO A 46 -6.85 45.77 -8.10
CA PRO A 46 -7.30 45.99 -6.72
C PRO A 46 -8.80 46.37 -6.65
N MET A 47 -9.40 46.26 -5.45
CA MET A 47 -10.45 47.13 -4.90
C MET A 47 -11.61 47.59 -5.81
N ASP A 48 -12.80 47.02 -5.63
CA ASP A 48 -14.03 47.82 -5.57
C ASP A 48 -15.13 47.06 -4.80
N ALA A 49 -15.55 47.64 -3.69
CA ALA A 49 -16.80 47.33 -3.01
C ALA A 49 -17.66 48.61 -3.12
N PRO A 50 -18.98 48.49 -3.27
CA PRO A 50 -19.78 48.47 -2.05
C PRO A 50 -21.06 47.63 -2.08
N ASP A 51 -21.51 47.31 -0.87
CA ASP A 51 -22.89 47.15 -0.38
C ASP A 51 -23.89 46.28 -1.16
N THR A 52 -24.41 45.25 -0.49
CA THR A 52 -25.83 45.18 -0.07
C THR A 52 -26.11 43.84 0.62
N VAL A 53 -26.45 43.89 1.92
CA VAL A 53 -27.23 42.84 2.62
C VAL A 53 -28.68 43.31 2.59
N PRO A 54 -29.66 42.46 2.23
CA PRO A 54 -30.48 41.89 3.29
C PRO A 54 -30.94 40.44 3.03
N ALA A 55 -30.95 39.66 4.11
CA ALA A 55 -31.83 38.51 4.25
C ALA A 55 -33.31 38.95 4.22
N PRO A 56 -34.22 38.06 3.81
CA PRO A 56 -35.41 37.88 4.63
C PRO A 56 -35.67 36.42 4.99
N SER A 57 -35.93 36.24 6.28
CA SER A 57 -36.59 35.08 6.88
C SER A 57 -38.01 34.89 6.34
N SER A 58 -38.38 33.65 6.02
CA SER A 58 -39.77 33.19 6.12
C SER A 58 -39.81 31.70 6.46
N SER A 59 -40.22 31.45 7.69
CA SER A 59 -40.66 30.19 8.26
C SER A 59 -41.83 29.59 7.49
N ARG A 60 -41.83 28.26 7.30
CA ARG A 60 -43.04 27.42 7.44
C ARG A 60 -42.71 25.94 7.52
N ASP A 61 -43.42 25.32 8.45
CA ASP A 61 -43.57 23.89 8.70
C ASP A 61 -43.63 23.02 7.44
N SER A 62 -43.02 21.83 7.51
CA SER A 62 -43.81 20.61 7.50
C SER A 62 -42.97 19.39 7.88
N ALA A 63 -43.43 18.70 8.92
CA ALA A 63 -43.11 17.31 9.20
C ALA A 63 -43.52 16.41 8.02
N GLY A 64 -42.84 15.27 7.89
CA GLY A 64 -43.07 14.27 6.86
C GLY A 64 -41.79 13.49 6.61
N GLU A 65 -41.36 12.67 7.59
CA GLU A 65 -41.64 11.24 7.59
C GLU A 65 -40.68 10.51 6.64
N ILE A 66 -39.71 9.82 7.23
CA ILE A 66 -38.78 8.91 6.58
C ILE A 66 -39.51 7.56 6.50
N PRO A 67 -39.79 7.00 5.31
CA PRO A 67 -40.06 5.59 5.20
C PRO A 67 -38.74 4.88 4.92
N GLU A 68 -38.40 4.05 5.89
CA GLU A 68 -37.24 3.19 6.02
C GLU A 68 -37.07 2.33 4.77
N ASP A 69 -35.99 2.59 4.01
CA ASP A 69 -35.55 1.68 2.96
C ASP A 69 -35.01 0.41 3.63
N GLU A 70 -35.58 -0.69 3.17
CA GLU A 70 -35.64 -2.00 3.80
C GLU A 70 -34.23 -2.56 3.96
N ARG A 71 -33.67 -2.45 5.18
CA ARG A 71 -32.46 -3.15 5.58
C ARG A 71 -32.76 -4.65 5.61
N ILE A 72 -32.44 -5.33 4.52
CA ILE A 72 -32.51 -6.79 4.40
C ILE A 72 -31.32 -7.37 5.17
N GLU A 73 -31.58 -7.98 6.33
CA GLU A 73 -30.58 -8.81 7.01
C GLU A 73 -30.50 -10.20 6.35
N PRO A 74 -29.32 -10.71 5.99
CA PRO A 74 -29.18 -12.07 5.49
C PRO A 74 -29.34 -13.07 6.64
N VAL A 75 -30.45 -13.81 6.63
CA VAL A 75 -30.67 -14.96 7.52
C VAL A 75 -29.82 -16.15 7.01
N LEU A 76 -28.88 -16.61 7.85
CA LEU A 76 -28.15 -17.84 7.63
C LEU A 76 -29.04 -19.00 8.10
N GLU A 77 -29.62 -19.74 7.17
CA GLU A 77 -30.52 -20.86 7.46
C GLU A 77 -29.70 -22.07 7.93
N ASP A 78 -29.75 -22.36 9.24
CA ASP A 78 -29.25 -23.58 9.85
C ASP A 78 -30.18 -24.74 9.46
N VAL A 79 -29.73 -25.58 8.52
CA VAL A 79 -30.40 -26.84 8.20
C VAL A 79 -29.66 -27.98 8.92
N PRO A 80 -30.21 -28.56 10.01
CA PRO A 80 -29.64 -29.74 10.62
C PRO A 80 -30.02 -30.94 9.75
N MET A 81 -29.03 -31.59 9.13
CA MET A 81 -29.26 -32.85 8.43
C MET A 81 -28.37 -33.95 8.97
N GLU A 82 -29.06 -35.03 9.29
CA GLU A 82 -28.68 -36.11 10.18
C GLU A 82 -27.46 -36.92 9.73
N ALA A 83 -26.78 -37.45 10.74
CA ALA A 83 -25.72 -38.42 10.62
C ALA A 83 -26.22 -39.70 9.92
N VAL A 84 -25.68 -39.97 8.74
CA VAL A 84 -25.71 -41.32 8.15
C VAL A 84 -24.36 -41.97 8.39
N SER A 85 -24.33 -42.84 9.39
CA SER A 85 -23.23 -43.75 9.69
C SER A 85 -23.08 -44.78 8.58
N VAL A 86 -22.08 -44.60 7.70
CA VAL A 86 -21.57 -45.68 6.85
C VAL A 86 -20.33 -46.25 7.52
N ARG A 87 -20.51 -47.39 8.18
CA ARG A 87 -19.42 -48.22 8.67
C ARG A 87 -18.88 -49.04 7.51
N GLU A 88 -17.80 -48.56 6.91
CA GLU A 88 -17.03 -49.32 5.93
C GLU A 88 -15.72 -49.81 6.58
N GLU A 89 -15.67 -51.12 6.83
CA GLU A 89 -14.55 -51.80 7.44
C GLU A 89 -13.53 -52.15 6.34
N ALA A 90 -12.48 -51.35 6.20
CA ALA A 90 -11.33 -51.66 5.33
C ALA A 90 -10.01 -51.29 6.04
N ARG A 91 -9.23 -52.32 6.40
CA ARG A 91 -7.91 -52.19 7.04
C ARG A 91 -6.92 -51.44 6.13
N PRO A 92 -6.19 -50.42 6.64
CA PRO A 92 -5.00 -49.92 5.97
C PRO A 92 -3.72 -50.35 6.68
N VAL A 93 -2.74 -50.71 5.84
CA VAL A 93 -1.32 -50.99 6.10
C VAL A 93 -0.64 -49.96 7.02
N PRO A 94 0.34 -50.33 7.86
CA PRO A 94 1.06 -49.38 8.69
C PRO A 94 1.95 -48.49 7.79
N SER A 95 1.50 -47.28 7.52
CA SER A 95 2.32 -46.23 6.94
C SER A 95 3.25 -45.69 8.03
N VAL A 96 4.56 -45.84 7.84
CA VAL A 96 5.58 -45.23 8.70
C VAL A 96 5.50 -43.72 8.51
N ALA A 97 5.01 -43.02 9.52
CA ALA A 97 5.00 -41.56 9.54
C ALA A 97 6.45 -41.06 9.64
N VAL A 98 7.02 -40.63 8.51
CA VAL A 98 8.17 -39.73 8.53
C VAL A 98 7.64 -38.36 8.93
N THR A 99 7.74 -38.04 10.21
CA THR A 99 7.43 -36.71 10.72
C THR A 99 8.52 -35.74 10.23
N LEU A 100 8.31 -35.13 9.07
CA LEU A 100 8.99 -33.88 8.73
C LEU A 100 8.45 -32.81 9.68
N ASN A 101 9.07 -32.69 10.85
CA ASN A 101 8.94 -31.50 11.70
C ASN A 101 9.64 -30.31 11.00
N HIS A 102 9.13 -29.91 9.83
CA HIS A 102 9.29 -28.54 9.42
C HIS A 102 8.25 -27.76 10.22
N VAL A 103 8.69 -27.23 11.36
CA VAL A 103 7.93 -26.21 12.08
C VAL A 103 7.85 -25.02 11.12
N VAL A 104 6.85 -25.03 10.24
CA VAL A 104 6.35 -23.82 9.62
C VAL A 104 5.83 -23.02 10.80
N ALA A 105 6.66 -22.12 11.33
CA ALA A 105 6.14 -21.02 12.10
C ALA A 105 5.09 -20.40 11.20
N ALA A 106 3.81 -20.56 11.57
CA ALA A 106 2.73 -19.84 10.90
C ALA A 106 3.21 -18.38 10.85
N PRO A 107 3.26 -17.74 9.68
CA PRO A 107 3.72 -16.37 9.62
C PRO A 107 2.84 -15.61 10.60
N ASP A 108 3.46 -15.06 11.65
CA ASP A 108 2.83 -14.00 12.42
C ASP A 108 2.26 -13.06 11.37
N LYS A 109 0.99 -12.68 11.52
CA LYS A 109 0.34 -11.72 10.64
C LYS A 109 1.13 -10.41 10.75
N ARG A 110 2.23 -10.30 10.02
CA ARG A 110 3.16 -9.17 10.10
C ARG A 110 2.49 -8.02 9.38
N PRO A 111 2.06 -6.97 10.09
CA PRO A 111 1.62 -5.73 9.45
C PRO A 111 2.88 -4.90 9.17
N GLY A 112 3.84 -5.56 8.50
CA GLY A 112 5.26 -5.25 8.48
C GLY A 112 5.82 -5.59 7.09
N LEU A 113 6.43 -4.63 6.39
CA LEU A 113 7.19 -4.92 5.17
C LEU A 113 8.35 -5.88 5.48
N ASP A 114 8.48 -6.94 4.67
CA ASP A 114 9.49 -7.96 4.86
C ASP A 114 10.56 -7.88 3.77
N VAL A 115 11.77 -7.48 4.17
CA VAL A 115 12.93 -7.25 3.29
C VAL A 115 13.29 -8.48 2.44
N LEU A 116 12.91 -9.69 2.86
CA LEU A 116 13.23 -10.92 2.12
C LEU A 116 12.24 -11.21 0.98
N ILE A 117 11.00 -10.74 1.09
CA ILE A 117 9.92 -11.08 0.14
C ILE A 117 9.36 -9.86 -0.58
N ASP A 118 9.54 -8.67 -0.04
CA ASP A 118 9.05 -7.41 -0.57
C ASP A 118 10.15 -6.63 -1.28
N ALA A 119 9.84 -6.13 -2.47
CA ALA A 119 10.62 -5.07 -3.07
C ALA A 119 10.22 -3.74 -2.44
N ILE A 120 11.08 -3.20 -1.58
CA ILE A 120 10.83 -1.98 -0.82
C ILE A 120 11.44 -0.78 -1.54
N ALA A 121 10.63 0.26 -1.75
CA ALA A 121 11.07 1.55 -2.25
C ALA A 121 10.86 2.63 -1.18
N PRO A 122 11.91 3.37 -0.77
CA PRO A 122 11.76 4.50 0.12
C PRO A 122 11.13 5.68 -0.61
N LEU A 123 10.31 6.45 0.10
CA LEU A 123 9.67 7.66 -0.39
C LEU A 123 9.91 8.79 0.61
N GLN A 124 10.73 9.76 0.18
CA GLN A 124 11.01 10.96 0.95
C GLN A 124 9.87 11.96 0.77
N LEU A 125 9.46 12.57 1.87
CA LEU A 125 8.43 13.60 1.90
C LEU A 125 9.10 14.98 2.03
N ASP A 126 8.49 16.01 1.43
CA ASP A 126 8.97 17.39 1.54
C ASP A 126 8.74 18.00 2.94
N GLY A 127 7.93 17.32 3.76
CA GLY A 127 7.67 17.66 5.16
C GLY A 127 6.75 16.61 5.80
N PRO A 128 6.44 16.72 7.11
CA PRO A 128 5.62 15.74 7.80
C PRO A 128 4.19 15.69 7.23
N VAL A 129 3.77 14.53 6.73
CA VAL A 129 2.44 14.30 6.15
C VAL A 129 1.54 13.58 7.15
N SER A 130 0.26 13.95 7.21
CA SER A 130 -0.71 13.29 8.10
C SER A 130 -1.08 11.90 7.60
N GLY A 131 -1.33 10.98 8.53
CA GLY A 131 -1.67 9.60 8.22
C GLY A 131 -2.97 9.47 7.43
N GLU A 132 -3.96 10.34 7.65
CA GLU A 132 -5.17 10.39 6.83
C GLU A 132 -4.88 10.71 5.37
N ALA A 133 -3.94 11.63 5.10
CA ALA A 133 -3.55 11.96 3.74
C ALA A 133 -2.82 10.79 3.07
N VAL A 134 -1.97 10.07 3.81
CA VAL A 134 -1.32 8.85 3.33
C VAL A 134 -2.36 7.78 3.01
N ILE A 135 -3.30 7.51 3.92
CA ILE A 135 -4.38 6.52 3.74
C ILE A 135 -5.25 6.89 2.54
N ALA A 136 -5.61 8.16 2.38
CA ALA A 136 -6.41 8.65 1.26
C ALA A 136 -5.69 8.49 -0.09
N ALA A 137 -4.35 8.53 -0.11
CA ALA A 137 -3.53 8.31 -1.29
C ALA A 137 -3.26 6.84 -1.60
N LEU A 138 -3.58 5.90 -0.68
CA LEU A 138 -3.36 4.48 -0.93
C LEU A 138 -4.24 3.95 -2.08
N PRO A 139 -3.72 3.03 -2.92
CA PRO A 139 -4.54 2.35 -3.91
C PRO A 139 -5.70 1.62 -3.22
N GLY A 140 -6.93 1.83 -3.67
CA GLY A 140 -8.12 1.25 -3.04
C GLY A 140 -8.10 -0.28 -2.94
N THR A 141 -7.40 -0.97 -3.85
CA THR A 141 -7.25 -2.44 -3.86
C THR A 141 -6.08 -2.96 -3.04
N ARG A 142 -5.18 -2.09 -2.55
CA ARG A 142 -3.92 -2.45 -1.87
C ARG A 142 -3.11 -3.51 -2.63
N ARG A 143 -3.14 -3.42 -3.96
CA ARG A 143 -2.49 -4.37 -4.88
C ARG A 143 -1.86 -3.64 -6.07
N VAL A 144 -0.76 -4.20 -6.56
CA VAL A 144 -0.14 -3.83 -7.84
C VAL A 144 -0.25 -5.04 -8.77
N GLY A 145 -1.19 -4.96 -9.72
CA GLY A 145 -1.60 -6.13 -10.50
C GLY A 145 -2.13 -7.23 -9.59
N SER A 146 -1.51 -8.41 -9.61
CA SER A 146 -1.89 -9.54 -8.76
C SER A 146 -1.12 -9.60 -7.43
N LYS A 147 -0.16 -8.71 -7.19
CA LYS A 147 0.72 -8.76 -6.01
C LYS A 147 0.23 -7.85 -4.88
N PRO A 148 0.32 -8.28 -3.61
CA PRO A 148 0.08 -7.42 -2.45
C PRO A 148 0.96 -6.16 -2.47
N PHE A 149 0.38 -5.04 -2.07
CA PHE A 149 1.06 -3.76 -1.91
C PHE A 149 0.81 -3.21 -0.50
N ALA A 150 1.88 -2.84 0.18
CA ALA A 150 1.85 -2.30 1.53
C ALA A 150 2.65 -1.00 1.62
N VAL A 151 2.27 -0.16 2.58
CA VAL A 151 2.91 1.12 2.85
C VAL A 151 3.08 1.26 4.35
N GLU A 152 4.25 1.74 4.75
CA GLU A 152 4.57 2.08 6.12
C GLU A 152 5.11 3.50 6.18
N GLY A 153 4.86 4.17 7.30
CA GLY A 153 5.37 5.50 7.57
C GLY A 153 6.22 5.52 8.82
N LEU A 154 7.27 6.34 8.78
CA LEU A 154 8.13 6.64 9.93
C LEU A 154 7.47 7.72 10.78
N VAL A 155 7.00 7.33 11.96
CA VAL A 155 6.32 8.22 12.94
C VAL A 155 7.20 9.40 13.28
N GLU A 156 6.65 10.61 13.21
CA GLU A 156 7.39 11.84 13.49
C GLU A 156 7.97 11.91 14.90
N GLU A 157 7.21 11.45 15.90
CA GLU A 157 7.52 11.60 17.32
C GLU A 157 8.32 10.41 17.91
N GLY A 158 8.24 9.24 17.27
CA GLY A 158 8.86 7.99 17.76
C GLY A 158 9.97 7.42 16.89
N GLY A 159 10.01 7.77 15.59
CA GLY A 159 10.93 7.14 14.65
C GLY A 159 10.67 5.66 14.41
N ASP A 160 9.47 5.18 14.77
CA ASP A 160 9.03 3.81 14.50
C ASP A 160 8.37 3.72 13.13
N TRP A 161 8.58 2.62 12.43
CA TRP A 161 7.87 2.30 11.20
C TRP A 161 6.56 1.58 11.54
N GLU A 162 5.45 2.11 11.03
CA GLU A 162 4.14 1.48 11.18
C GLU A 162 3.26 1.66 9.95
N SER A 163 2.21 0.85 9.83
CA SER A 163 1.14 1.10 8.87
C SER A 163 0.48 2.45 9.15
N PRO A 164 0.17 3.27 8.11
CA PRO A 164 -0.44 4.58 8.28
C PRO A 164 -1.73 4.54 9.11
N ARG A 165 -1.79 5.36 10.17
CA ARG A 165 -2.91 5.49 11.11
C ARG A 165 -3.45 6.93 11.11
N PRO A 166 -4.77 7.11 11.26
CA PRO A 166 -5.35 8.45 11.50
C PRO A 166 -4.75 9.08 12.77
N GLY A 167 -4.57 10.40 12.76
CA GLY A 167 -4.01 11.18 13.87
C GLY A 167 -2.49 11.18 13.95
N GLN A 168 -1.80 10.29 13.22
CA GLN A 168 -0.34 10.24 13.21
C GLN A 168 0.25 11.12 12.12
N ARG A 169 1.49 11.60 12.33
CA ARG A 169 2.30 12.28 11.32
C ARG A 169 3.53 11.47 10.98
N TYR A 170 3.89 11.47 9.69
CA TYR A 170 4.98 10.67 9.15
C TYR A 170 6.01 11.54 8.44
N GLN A 171 7.30 11.30 8.69
CA GLN A 171 8.42 12.06 8.09
C GLN A 171 8.95 11.40 6.80
N SER A 172 8.85 10.08 6.69
CA SER A 172 9.18 9.33 5.48
C SER A 172 8.21 8.16 5.33
N LEU A 173 8.06 7.68 4.10
CA LEU A 173 7.27 6.50 3.79
C LEU A 173 8.15 5.44 3.16
N GLN A 174 7.76 4.19 3.29
CA GLN A 174 8.30 3.08 2.53
C GLN A 174 7.16 2.27 1.95
N VAL A 175 7.29 1.91 0.68
CA VAL A 175 6.28 1.16 -0.06
C VAL A 175 6.86 -0.17 -0.49
N GLY A 176 6.08 -1.24 -0.40
CA GLY A 176 6.53 -2.58 -0.75
C GLY A 176 5.55 -3.33 -1.63
N VAL A 177 6.10 -4.12 -2.56
CA VAL A 177 5.35 -5.10 -3.36
C VAL A 177 5.96 -6.48 -3.15
N GLN A 178 5.13 -7.45 -2.75
CA GLN A 178 5.60 -8.82 -2.51
C GLN A 178 5.96 -9.51 -3.84
N LEU A 179 7.21 -9.91 -4.00
CA LEU A 179 7.72 -10.58 -5.18
C LEU A 179 7.65 -12.11 -5.07
N ALA A 180 7.81 -12.65 -3.85
CA ALA A 180 7.65 -14.07 -3.59
C ALA A 180 6.15 -14.49 -3.60
N ASN A 181 5.88 -15.76 -3.90
CA ASN A 181 4.58 -16.40 -3.78
C ASN A 181 4.71 -17.62 -2.87
#